data_AF-A0AB38JC53-F1
#
_entry.id   AF-A0AB38JC53-F1
#
_cell.length_a   1.000
_cell.length_b   1.000
_cell.length_c   1.000
_cell.angle_alpha   90.00
_cell.angle_beta   90.00
_cell.angle_gamma   90.00
#
_symmetry.space_group_name_H-M   'P 1'
#
loop_
_entity.id
_entity.type
_entity.pdbx_description
1 polymer ?
#
loop_
_entity_poly.entity_id
_entity_poly.type
_entity_poly.pdbx_seq_one_letter_code
_entity_poly.pdbx_strand_id
1 'polypeptide(L)'
;MTTNEDARRTDRFRRALRWYPAAWRDEHGEVLLGILLDEADDRGHRGPGIGQRITLAVGGLRHRLRSAPGRSSSTIVPLALATAFFVFYAVVNWSPGVSYPGAIGPFTNPSFLAGALFAIALGLALAARTGAARVTALLASATELSIALVAAAAGWLGPDLSTAGPVAVLGVLAVVPWRGRVAAVMSVLLLVGLSALLTAVDALGATVLMDVPAARVVLPLPVIAAVLLALALAARRATLLERSLPRGVWA
;
A
#
# COMPACT_ATOMS: atom_id res chain seq x y z
N MET A 1 -0.85 -2.72 -48.45
CA MET A 1 -0.05 -2.00 -47.43
C MET A 1 -0.55 -2.25 -46.00
N THR A 2 -1.51 -3.16 -45.78
CA THR A 2 -2.24 -3.38 -44.53
C THR A 2 -1.58 -4.41 -43.58
N THR A 3 -0.98 -5.47 -44.11
CA THR A 3 -0.46 -6.60 -43.31
C THR A 3 0.60 -6.22 -42.25
N ASN A 4 1.46 -5.24 -42.54
CA ASN A 4 2.51 -4.79 -41.61
C ASN A 4 1.95 -3.85 -40.54
N GLU A 5 0.86 -3.14 -40.81
CA GLU A 5 0.18 -2.32 -39.79
C GLU A 5 -0.66 -3.19 -38.86
N ASP A 6 -1.34 -4.20 -39.41
CA ASP A 6 -2.12 -5.18 -38.66
C ASP A 6 -1.22 -5.99 -37.71
N ALA A 7 -0.08 -6.49 -38.21
CA ALA A 7 0.90 -7.18 -37.39
C ALA A 7 1.41 -6.31 -36.22
N ARG A 8 1.72 -5.04 -36.50
CA ARG A 8 2.18 -4.09 -35.47
C ARG A 8 1.09 -3.77 -34.45
N ARG A 9 -0.18 -3.72 -34.86
CA ARG A 9 -1.33 -3.51 -33.98
C ARG A 9 -1.55 -4.70 -33.06
N THR A 10 -1.58 -5.90 -33.59
CA THR A 10 -1.67 -7.15 -32.82
C THR A 10 -0.55 -7.26 -31.80
N ASP A 11 0.68 -6.90 -32.17
CA ASP A 11 1.83 -6.88 -31.26
C ASP A 11 1.70 -5.86 -30.12
N ARG A 12 1.03 -4.73 -30.36
CA ARG A 12 0.75 -3.74 -29.29
C ARG A 12 -0.23 -4.32 -28.27
N PHE A 13 -1.27 -5.02 -28.71
CA PHE A 13 -2.22 -5.68 -27.80
C PHE A 13 -1.61 -6.88 -27.08
N ARG A 14 -0.82 -7.72 -27.77
CA ARG A 14 -0.06 -8.82 -27.14
C ARG A 14 0.91 -8.32 -26.07
N ARG A 15 1.57 -7.17 -26.29
CA ARG A 15 2.42 -6.53 -25.27
C ARG A 15 1.61 -6.12 -24.04
N ALA A 16 0.41 -5.58 -24.21
CA ALA A 16 -0.46 -5.24 -23.09
C ALA A 16 -0.92 -6.50 -22.32
N LEU A 17 -1.07 -7.65 -22.97
CA LEU A 17 -1.41 -8.90 -22.29
C LEU A 17 -0.29 -9.49 -21.44
N ARG A 18 0.98 -9.07 -21.58
CA ARG A 18 2.11 -9.61 -20.80
C ARG A 18 1.96 -9.47 -19.28
N TRP A 19 1.09 -8.57 -18.82
CA TRP A 19 0.69 -8.47 -17.42
C TRP A 19 0.06 -9.75 -16.87
N TYR A 20 -0.54 -10.61 -17.70
CA TYR A 20 -1.11 -11.90 -17.32
C TYR A 20 -0.06 -13.02 -17.22
N PRO A 21 -0.21 -14.00 -16.30
CA PRO A 21 0.66 -15.18 -16.24
C PRO A 21 0.78 -15.92 -17.57
N ALA A 22 1.92 -16.58 -17.84
CA ALA A 22 2.12 -17.32 -19.09
C ALA A 22 1.03 -18.38 -19.31
N ALA A 23 0.82 -19.28 -18.34
CA ALA A 23 -0.21 -20.30 -18.40
C ALA A 23 -1.63 -19.74 -18.68
N TRP A 24 -1.96 -18.58 -18.11
CA TRP A 24 -3.25 -17.94 -18.37
C TRP A 24 -3.35 -17.42 -19.80
N ARG A 25 -2.27 -16.82 -20.33
CA ARG A 25 -2.22 -16.31 -21.70
C ARG A 25 -2.27 -17.44 -22.71
N ASP A 26 -1.68 -18.59 -22.40
CA ASP A 26 -1.68 -19.75 -23.28
C ASP A 26 -3.11 -20.31 -23.45
N GLU A 27 -3.93 -20.26 -22.39
CA GLU A 27 -5.30 -20.78 -22.38
C GLU A 27 -6.35 -19.74 -22.86
N HIS A 28 -6.20 -18.46 -22.48
CA HIS A 28 -7.24 -17.43 -22.70
C HIS A 28 -6.77 -16.24 -23.56
N GLY A 29 -5.47 -16.15 -23.83
CA GLY A 29 -4.85 -14.96 -24.41
C GLY A 29 -5.26 -14.66 -25.84
N GLU A 30 -5.38 -15.68 -26.70
CA GLU A 30 -5.79 -15.48 -28.10
C GLU A 30 -7.28 -15.12 -28.22
N VAL A 31 -8.16 -15.69 -27.37
CA VAL A 31 -9.58 -15.30 -27.31
C VAL A 31 -9.73 -13.85 -26.85
N LEU A 32 -9.05 -13.46 -25.78
CA LEU A 32 -9.09 -12.07 -25.30
C LEU A 32 -8.47 -11.11 -26.33
N LEU A 33 -7.42 -11.52 -27.03
CA LEU A 33 -6.80 -10.72 -28.10
C LEU A 33 -7.78 -10.44 -29.24
N GLY A 34 -8.55 -11.44 -29.68
CA GLY A 34 -9.61 -11.26 -30.69
C GLY A 34 -10.63 -10.21 -30.26
N ILE A 35 -11.19 -10.36 -29.06
CA ILE A 35 -12.16 -9.40 -28.51
C ILE A 35 -11.59 -7.97 -28.46
N LEU A 36 -10.33 -7.81 -28.06
CA LEU A 36 -9.69 -6.49 -27.97
C LEU A 36 -9.42 -5.87 -29.35
N LEU A 37 -9.19 -6.69 -30.37
CA LEU A 37 -9.00 -6.24 -31.76
C LEU A 37 -10.32 -5.85 -32.39
N ASP A 38 -11.37 -6.67 -32.23
CA ASP A 38 -12.73 -6.39 -32.73
C ASP A 38 -13.25 -5.05 -32.16
N GLU A 39 -13.14 -4.89 -30.83
CA GLU A 39 -13.50 -3.64 -30.16
C GLU A 39 -12.65 -2.44 -30.63
N ALA A 40 -11.38 -2.68 -30.98
CA ALA A 40 -10.54 -1.63 -31.51
C ALA A 40 -10.91 -1.28 -32.96
N ASP A 41 -11.43 -2.23 -33.75
CA ASP A 41 -11.94 -2.00 -35.11
C ASP A 41 -13.20 -1.16 -35.06
N ASP A 42 -14.15 -1.53 -34.20
CA ASP A 42 -15.40 -0.79 -33.99
C ASP A 42 -15.14 0.67 -33.59
N ARG A 43 -14.11 0.91 -32.77
CA ARG A 43 -13.74 2.25 -32.32
C ARG A 43 -12.65 2.92 -33.16
N GLY A 44 -12.17 2.31 -34.25
CA GLY A 44 -11.11 2.86 -35.11
C GLY A 44 -9.74 3.07 -34.41
N HIS A 45 -9.44 2.34 -33.34
CA HIS A 45 -8.22 2.50 -32.55
C HIS A 45 -7.05 1.67 -33.12
N ARG A 46 -5.91 2.33 -33.34
CA ARG A 46 -4.67 1.68 -33.80
C ARG A 46 -3.94 0.88 -32.71
N GLY A 47 -4.41 0.87 -31.47
CA GLY A 47 -3.78 0.15 -30.37
C GLY A 47 -4.53 0.34 -29.05
N PRO A 48 -4.07 -0.32 -27.98
CA PRO A 48 -4.75 -0.27 -26.70
C PRO A 48 -4.69 1.15 -26.13
N GLY A 49 -5.87 1.72 -25.86
CA GLY A 49 -6.02 3.01 -25.20
C GLY A 49 -5.45 3.00 -23.78
N ILE A 50 -5.19 4.18 -23.21
CA ILE A 50 -4.56 4.30 -21.88
C ILE A 50 -5.40 3.58 -20.80
N GLY A 51 -6.71 3.81 -20.77
CA GLY A 51 -7.61 3.13 -19.83
C GLY A 51 -7.61 1.61 -20.00
N GLN A 52 -7.61 1.12 -21.24
CA GLN A 52 -7.55 -0.31 -21.55
C GLN A 52 -6.24 -0.95 -21.09
N ARG A 53 -5.11 -0.24 -21.24
CA ARG A 53 -3.80 -0.71 -20.72
C ARG A 53 -3.82 -0.83 -19.19
N ILE A 54 -4.41 0.14 -18.49
CA ILE A 54 -4.55 0.11 -17.03
C ILE A 54 -5.42 -1.07 -16.62
N THR A 55 -6.57 -1.27 -17.28
CA THR A 55 -7.48 -2.40 -17.00
C THR A 55 -6.78 -3.75 -17.20
N LEU A 56 -6.04 -3.92 -18.30
CA LEU A 56 -5.29 -5.14 -18.58
C LEU A 56 -4.15 -5.35 -17.57
N ALA A 57 -3.45 -4.29 -17.17
CA ALA A 57 -2.41 -4.36 -16.16
C ALA A 57 -2.96 -4.79 -14.79
N VAL A 58 -4.06 -4.16 -14.34
CA VAL A 58 -4.74 -4.49 -13.08
C VAL A 58 -5.28 -5.91 -13.09
N GLY A 59 -5.91 -6.34 -14.20
CA GLY A 59 -6.41 -7.71 -14.37
C GLY A 59 -5.30 -8.76 -14.31
N GLY A 60 -4.21 -8.53 -15.06
CA GLY A 60 -3.06 -9.44 -15.07
C GLY A 60 -2.36 -9.54 -13.72
N LEU A 61 -2.17 -8.41 -13.03
CA LEU A 61 -1.59 -8.38 -11.69
C LEU A 61 -2.48 -9.15 -10.69
N ARG A 62 -3.81 -9.00 -10.78
CA ARG A 62 -4.74 -9.74 -9.93
C ARG A 62 -4.63 -11.25 -10.12
N HIS A 63 -4.45 -11.73 -11.35
CA HIS A 63 -4.20 -13.15 -11.58
C HIS A 63 -2.86 -13.60 -11.00
N ARG A 64 -1.77 -12.84 -11.20
CA ARG A 64 -0.46 -13.17 -10.61
C ARG A 64 -0.48 -13.24 -9.07
N LEU A 65 -1.26 -12.37 -8.43
CA LEU A 65 -1.42 -12.36 -6.97
C LEU A 65 -2.29 -13.51 -6.46
N ARG A 66 -3.25 -14.01 -7.28
CA ARG A 66 -4.18 -15.07 -6.89
C ARG A 66 -3.67 -16.47 -7.23
N SER A 67 -2.80 -16.61 -8.23
CA SER A 67 -2.30 -17.90 -8.72
C SER A 67 -1.16 -18.51 -7.90
N ALA A 68 -0.57 -17.78 -6.94
CA ALA A 68 0.52 -18.31 -6.10
C ALA A 68 -0.03 -18.72 -4.71
N PRO A 69 0.01 -20.02 -4.35
CA PRO A 69 -0.33 -20.47 -3.01
C PRO A 69 0.50 -19.71 -1.96
N GLY A 70 -0.14 -19.26 -0.87
CA GLY A 70 0.55 -18.59 0.23
C GLY A 70 0.72 -17.06 0.11
N ARG A 71 0.34 -16.43 -1.02
CA ARG A 71 0.31 -14.96 -1.12
C ARG A 71 -1.03 -14.40 -0.64
N SER A 72 -0.98 -13.39 0.24
CA SER A 72 -2.18 -12.69 0.72
C SER A 72 -2.28 -11.29 0.14
N SER A 73 -3.28 -11.05 -0.70
CA SER A 73 -3.59 -9.70 -1.21
C SER A 73 -3.89 -8.69 -0.10
N SER A 74 -4.46 -9.13 1.03
CA SER A 74 -4.70 -8.26 2.18
C SER A 74 -3.43 -7.85 2.94
N THR A 75 -2.32 -8.58 2.73
CA THR A 75 -1.00 -8.19 3.25
C THR A 75 -0.21 -7.38 2.21
N ILE A 76 -0.27 -7.78 0.94
CA ILE A 76 0.53 -7.13 -0.12
C ILE A 76 0.08 -5.70 -0.40
N VAL A 77 -1.23 -5.44 -0.46
CA VAL A 77 -1.76 -4.11 -0.80
C VAL A 77 -1.34 -3.02 0.21
N PRO A 78 -1.57 -3.17 1.53
CA PRO A 78 -1.14 -2.15 2.49
C PRO A 78 0.38 -1.97 2.50
N LEU A 79 1.16 -3.05 2.36
CA LEU A 79 2.62 -2.96 2.31
C LEU A 79 3.13 -2.27 1.04
N ALA A 80 2.49 -2.51 -0.10
CA ALA A 80 2.82 -1.84 -1.34
C ALA A 80 2.53 -0.34 -1.24
N LEU A 81 1.43 0.04 -0.60
CA LEU A 81 1.06 1.44 -0.40
C LEU A 81 2.02 2.13 0.58
N ALA A 82 2.36 1.51 1.70
CA ALA A 82 3.36 2.04 2.64
C ALA A 82 4.75 2.17 2.00
N THR A 83 5.17 1.16 1.23
CA THR A 83 6.45 1.20 0.50
C THR A 83 6.46 2.33 -0.54
N ALA A 84 5.39 2.47 -1.32
CA ALA A 84 5.28 3.54 -2.32
C ALA A 84 5.32 4.93 -1.66
N PHE A 85 4.64 5.11 -0.53
CA PHE A 85 4.73 6.32 0.27
C PHE A 85 6.18 6.61 0.68
N PHE A 86 6.91 5.64 1.23
CA PHE A 86 8.30 5.86 1.65
C PHE A 86 9.28 6.09 0.51
N VAL A 87 9.05 5.50 -0.66
CA VAL A 87 9.84 5.83 -1.86
C VAL A 87 9.66 7.31 -2.21
N PHE A 88 8.42 7.81 -2.22
CA PHE A 88 8.15 9.23 -2.41
C PHE A 88 8.77 10.09 -1.29
N TYR A 89 8.54 9.70 -0.03
CA TYR A 89 9.03 10.42 1.14
C TYR A 89 10.56 10.51 1.18
N ALA A 90 11.27 9.45 0.78
CA ALA A 90 12.73 9.45 0.69
C ALA A 90 13.24 10.46 -0.33
N VAL A 91 12.54 10.63 -1.46
CA VAL A 91 12.88 11.66 -2.46
C VAL A 91 12.67 13.06 -1.89
N VAL A 92 11.56 13.29 -1.19
CA VAL A 92 11.25 14.59 -0.57
C VAL A 92 12.23 14.95 0.55
N ASN A 93 12.67 13.96 1.34
CA ASN A 93 13.58 14.17 2.48
C ASN A 93 15.06 14.05 2.11
N TRP A 94 15.38 13.84 0.83
CA TRP A 94 16.74 13.82 0.34
C TRP A 94 17.30 15.25 0.32
N SER A 95 18.15 15.57 1.29
CA SER A 95 18.75 16.90 1.48
C SER A 95 20.26 16.79 1.74
N PRO A 96 21.06 16.48 0.71
CA PRO A 96 22.49 16.28 0.85
C PRO A 96 23.16 17.61 1.22
N GLY A 97 24.05 17.57 2.21
CA GLY A 97 24.80 18.75 2.67
C GLY A 97 24.03 19.65 3.64
N VAL A 98 22.80 19.31 4.01
CA VAL A 98 22.04 20.01 5.05
C VAL A 98 21.98 19.15 6.30
N SER A 99 22.34 19.72 7.46
CA SER A 99 22.32 19.01 8.75
C SER A 99 21.33 19.68 9.69
N TYR A 100 20.31 18.92 10.06
CA TYR A 100 19.36 19.25 11.12
C TYR A 100 19.56 18.28 12.29
N PRO A 101 19.11 18.63 13.50
CA PRO A 101 18.93 17.62 14.54
C PRO A 101 18.11 16.44 13.96
N GLY A 102 18.58 15.22 14.16
CA GLY A 102 17.93 14.01 13.64
C GLY A 102 18.20 13.64 12.19
N ALA A 103 18.93 14.46 11.46
CA ALA A 103 19.41 14.07 10.14
C ALA A 103 20.37 12.86 10.25
N ILE A 104 20.24 11.93 9.30
CA ILE A 104 21.15 10.79 9.17
C ILE A 104 21.59 10.68 7.71
N GLY A 105 22.89 10.87 7.48
CA GLY A 105 23.45 10.87 6.13
C GLY A 105 22.82 11.98 5.26
N PRO A 106 22.34 11.68 4.05
CA PRO A 106 21.72 12.66 3.16
C PRO A 106 20.23 12.93 3.47
N PHE A 107 19.68 12.36 4.55
CA PHE A 107 18.27 12.48 4.89
C PHE A 107 18.04 13.41 6.08
N THR A 108 16.99 14.22 6.01
CA THR A 108 16.58 15.15 7.08
C THR A 108 16.13 14.44 8.37
N ASN A 109 15.73 13.17 8.28
CA ASN A 109 15.29 12.34 9.41
C ASN A 109 15.50 10.84 9.14
N PRO A 110 15.37 9.96 10.17
CA PRO A 110 15.67 8.54 10.03
C PRO A 110 14.53 7.68 9.44
N SER A 111 13.43 8.25 8.95
CA SER A 111 12.27 7.48 8.47
C SER A 111 12.54 6.60 7.25
N PHE A 112 13.65 6.79 6.56
CA PHE A 112 14.12 5.83 5.53
C PHE A 112 14.34 4.41 6.11
N LEU A 113 14.62 4.28 7.42
CA LEU A 113 14.73 3.00 8.10
C LEU A 113 13.38 2.26 8.15
N ALA A 114 12.30 2.97 8.49
CA ALA A 114 10.95 2.42 8.44
C ALA A 114 10.56 2.06 7.00
N GLY A 115 10.88 2.93 6.03
CA GLY A 115 10.68 2.65 4.61
C GLY A 115 11.39 1.39 4.10
N ALA A 116 12.65 1.19 4.52
CA ALA A 116 13.40 -0.03 4.19
C ALA A 116 12.74 -1.28 4.79
N LEU A 117 12.27 -1.21 6.04
CA LEU A 117 11.54 -2.32 6.67
C LEU A 117 10.23 -2.63 5.95
N PHE A 118 9.46 -1.63 5.52
CA PHE A 118 8.26 -1.84 4.71
C PHE A 118 8.57 -2.49 3.36
N ALA A 119 9.64 -2.06 2.69
CA ALA A 119 10.09 -2.67 1.43
C ALA A 119 10.50 -4.13 1.62
N ILE A 120 11.21 -4.46 2.72
CA ILE A 120 11.55 -5.84 3.09
C ILE A 120 10.28 -6.65 3.37
N ALA A 121 9.33 -6.10 4.14
CA ALA A 121 8.06 -6.74 4.41
C ALA A 121 7.28 -7.05 3.12
N LEU A 122 7.24 -6.10 2.18
CA LEU A 122 6.63 -6.30 0.86
C LEU A 122 7.33 -7.42 0.08
N GLY A 123 8.67 -7.41 0.04
CA GLY A 123 9.46 -8.47 -0.60
C GLY A 123 9.17 -9.85 -0.01
N LEU A 124 9.08 -9.95 1.31
CA LEU A 124 8.70 -11.19 2.01
C LEU A 124 7.27 -11.63 1.66
N ALA A 125 6.32 -10.70 1.59
CA ALA A 125 4.94 -10.99 1.21
C ALA A 125 4.83 -11.48 -0.25
N LEU A 126 5.59 -10.87 -1.16
CA LEU A 126 5.73 -11.30 -2.56
C LEU A 126 6.45 -12.65 -2.67
N ALA A 127 7.35 -12.98 -1.75
CA ALA A 127 7.99 -14.29 -1.63
C ALA A 127 7.12 -15.34 -0.91
N ALA A 128 5.84 -15.05 -0.65
CA ALA A 128 4.90 -15.90 0.09
C ALA A 128 5.32 -16.23 1.55
N ARG A 129 6.25 -15.45 2.13
CA ARG A 129 6.67 -15.54 3.53
C ARG A 129 5.81 -14.64 4.42
N THR A 130 4.50 -14.89 4.44
CA THR A 130 3.50 -14.00 5.06
C THR A 130 3.69 -13.80 6.56
N GLY A 131 4.12 -14.83 7.30
CA GLY A 131 4.43 -14.70 8.73
C GLY A 131 5.56 -13.69 8.98
N ALA A 132 6.69 -13.86 8.30
CA ALA A 132 7.83 -12.95 8.41
C ALA A 132 7.45 -11.53 7.96
N ALA A 133 6.73 -11.40 6.83
CA ALA A 133 6.26 -10.11 6.33
C ALA A 133 5.43 -9.34 7.37
N ARG A 134 4.55 -10.03 8.11
CA ARG A 134 3.72 -9.43 9.17
C ARG A 134 4.55 -8.94 10.35
N VAL A 135 5.52 -9.73 10.81
CA VAL A 135 6.42 -9.32 11.89
C VAL A 135 7.25 -8.10 11.47
N THR A 136 7.81 -8.13 10.26
CA THR A 136 8.57 -6.99 9.72
C THR A 136 7.69 -5.75 9.55
N ALA A 137 6.42 -5.90 9.15
CA ALA A 137 5.48 -4.80 9.03
C ALA A 137 5.17 -4.14 10.38
N LEU A 138 4.97 -4.93 11.44
CA LEU A 138 4.76 -4.40 12.79
C LEU A 138 6.01 -3.67 13.31
N LEU A 139 7.19 -4.23 13.04
CA LEU A 139 8.45 -3.57 13.37
C LEU A 139 8.56 -2.23 12.64
N ALA A 140 8.27 -2.19 11.34
CA ALA A 140 8.27 -0.96 10.55
C ALA A 140 7.30 0.10 11.11
N SER A 141 6.08 -0.30 11.46
CA SER A 141 5.09 0.58 12.09
C SER A 141 5.57 1.13 13.43
N ALA A 142 6.15 0.28 14.29
CA ALA A 142 6.68 0.69 15.57
C ALA A 142 7.87 1.64 15.41
N THR A 143 8.77 1.36 14.47
CA THR A 143 9.90 2.22 14.13
C THR A 143 9.42 3.60 13.67
N GLU A 144 8.47 3.67 12.74
CA GLU A 144 7.96 4.95 12.24
C GLU A 144 7.27 5.80 13.33
N LEU A 145 6.41 5.17 14.16
CA LEU A 145 5.80 5.86 15.29
C LEU A 145 6.83 6.33 16.31
N SER A 146 7.86 5.53 16.58
CA SER A 146 8.94 5.92 17.49
C SER A 146 9.72 7.12 16.95
N ILE A 147 10.01 7.15 15.65
CA ILE A 147 10.69 8.27 14.99
C ILE A 147 9.84 9.54 15.10
N ALA A 148 8.53 9.45 14.83
CA ALA A 148 7.63 10.61 14.93
C ALA A 148 7.49 11.13 16.37
N LEU A 149 7.40 10.23 17.36
CA LEU A 149 7.35 10.61 18.77
C LEU A 149 8.64 11.27 19.24
N VAL A 150 9.80 10.72 18.86
CA VAL A 150 11.10 11.34 19.14
C VAL A 150 11.19 12.68 18.43
N ALA A 151 10.66 12.80 17.21
CA ALA A 151 10.65 14.06 16.48
C ALA A 151 9.85 15.15 17.18
N ALA A 152 8.65 14.81 17.61
CA ALA A 152 7.79 15.73 18.32
C ALA A 152 8.36 16.11 19.70
N ALA A 153 8.98 15.18 20.42
CA ALA A 153 9.56 15.42 21.73
C ALA A 153 10.88 16.21 21.68
N ALA A 154 11.74 15.92 20.70
CA ALA A 154 13.06 16.54 20.54
C ALA A 154 13.02 17.82 19.68
N GLY A 155 11.87 18.15 19.09
CA GLY A 155 11.68 19.33 18.25
C GLY A 155 12.51 19.30 16.96
N TRP A 156 12.84 18.11 16.45
CA TRP A 156 13.68 17.94 15.27
C TRP A 156 12.85 17.78 13.98
N LEU A 157 13.46 17.89 12.81
CA LEU A 157 12.76 17.95 11.51
C LEU A 157 12.36 16.56 11.00
N GLY A 158 11.46 15.89 11.73
CA GLY A 158 10.97 14.53 11.47
C GLY A 158 9.53 14.46 10.93
N PRO A 159 9.03 13.25 10.64
CA PRO A 159 7.62 13.06 10.28
C PRO A 159 6.72 13.48 11.44
N ASP A 160 5.67 14.21 11.12
CA ASP A 160 4.62 14.51 12.08
C ASP A 160 3.68 13.31 12.28
N LEU A 161 2.94 13.29 13.39
CA LEU A 161 2.00 12.20 13.71
C LEU A 161 0.88 12.07 12.68
N SER A 162 0.50 13.18 12.04
CA SER A 162 -0.42 13.21 10.90
C SER A 162 0.08 12.43 9.68
N THR A 163 1.40 12.26 9.55
CA THR A 163 2.05 11.49 8.48
C THR A 163 2.39 10.07 8.92
N ALA A 164 3.01 9.92 10.09
CA ALA A 164 3.48 8.64 10.62
C ALA A 164 2.32 7.71 11.02
N GLY A 165 1.25 8.25 11.61
CA GLY A 165 0.10 7.47 12.08
C GLY A 165 -0.58 6.65 10.97
N PRO A 166 -1.01 7.28 9.86
CA PRO A 166 -1.63 6.58 8.72
C PRO A 166 -0.75 5.49 8.12
N VAL A 167 0.56 5.72 8.01
CA VAL A 167 1.50 4.74 7.45
C VAL A 167 1.75 3.58 8.41
N ALA A 168 1.88 3.85 9.71
CA ALA A 168 1.97 2.81 10.73
C ALA A 168 0.70 1.94 10.78
N VAL A 169 -0.47 2.54 10.58
CA VAL A 169 -1.75 1.83 10.48
C VAL A 169 -1.78 0.87 9.27
N LEU A 170 -1.15 1.21 8.14
CA LEU A 170 -1.02 0.27 7.01
C LEU A 170 -0.23 -0.99 7.39
N GLY A 171 0.87 -0.86 8.14
CA GLY A 171 1.62 -2.01 8.61
C GLY A 171 0.82 -2.91 9.55
N VAL A 172 -0.01 -2.33 10.42
CA VAL A 172 -0.96 -3.09 11.27
C VAL A 172 -2.01 -3.78 10.42
N LEU A 173 -2.58 -3.06 9.45
CA LEU A 173 -3.61 -3.58 8.53
C LEU A 173 -3.11 -4.81 7.76
N ALA A 174 -1.82 -4.88 7.43
CA ALA A 174 -1.21 -6.02 6.74
C ALA A 174 -1.25 -7.35 7.54
N VAL A 175 -1.44 -7.27 8.85
CA VAL A 175 -1.54 -8.42 9.77
C VAL A 175 -2.99 -8.90 9.93
N VAL A 176 -3.96 -8.04 9.62
CA VAL A 176 -5.37 -8.31 9.86
C VAL A 176 -5.91 -9.33 8.83
N PRO A 177 -6.65 -10.37 9.24
CA PRO A 177 -7.14 -11.43 8.34
C PRO A 177 -8.37 -10.98 7.52
N TRP A 178 -8.22 -9.94 6.71
CA TRP A 178 -9.31 -9.41 5.89
C TRP A 178 -9.34 -10.00 4.48
N ARG A 179 -10.51 -9.96 3.84
CA ARG A 179 -10.63 -10.21 2.41
C ARG A 179 -9.90 -9.10 1.65
N GLY A 180 -9.16 -9.46 0.60
CA GLY A 180 -8.28 -8.53 -0.14
C GLY A 180 -8.93 -7.21 -0.60
N ARG A 181 -10.20 -7.24 -1.02
CA ARG A 181 -10.94 -6.01 -1.39
C ARG A 181 -11.16 -5.06 -0.22
N VAL A 182 -11.53 -5.59 0.95
CA VAL A 182 -11.76 -4.79 2.17
C VAL A 182 -10.44 -4.19 2.63
N ALA A 183 -9.37 -4.99 2.63
CA ALA A 183 -8.03 -4.50 2.96
C ALA A 183 -7.59 -3.36 2.03
N ALA A 184 -7.84 -3.47 0.72
CA ALA A 184 -7.49 -2.42 -0.24
C ALA A 184 -8.26 -1.11 0.01
N VAL A 185 -9.59 -1.18 0.14
CA VAL A 185 -10.43 -0.01 0.40
C VAL A 185 -10.02 0.67 1.71
N MET A 186 -9.84 -0.13 2.76
CA MET A 186 -9.46 0.39 4.06
C MET A 186 -8.02 0.92 4.08
N SER A 187 -7.10 0.37 3.29
CA SER A 187 -5.74 0.92 3.15
C SER A 187 -5.79 2.35 2.59
N VAL A 188 -6.59 2.57 1.54
CA VAL A 188 -6.73 3.90 0.93
C VAL A 188 -7.46 4.86 1.87
N LEU A 189 -8.57 4.42 2.48
CA LEU A 189 -9.33 5.24 3.42
C LEU A 189 -8.51 5.62 4.66
N LEU A 190 -7.73 4.69 5.20
CA LEU A 190 -6.88 4.96 6.36
C LEU A 190 -5.69 5.83 5.95
N LEU A 191 -5.06 5.59 4.80
CA LEU A 191 -3.96 6.45 4.38
C LEU A 191 -4.44 7.89 4.14
N VAL A 192 -5.49 8.09 3.35
CA VAL A 192 -5.92 9.45 2.96
C VAL A 192 -6.79 10.08 4.04
N GLY A 193 -7.80 9.35 4.51
CA GLY A 193 -8.79 9.86 5.47
C GLY A 193 -8.23 10.07 6.87
N LEU A 194 -7.38 9.17 7.38
CA LEU A 194 -6.73 9.40 8.67
C LEU A 194 -5.74 10.56 8.58
N SER A 195 -4.94 10.65 7.50
CA SER A 195 -4.05 11.81 7.29
C SER A 195 -4.84 13.12 7.34
N ALA A 196 -5.92 13.23 6.55
CA ALA A 196 -6.75 14.43 6.51
C ALA A 196 -7.37 14.77 7.87
N LEU A 197 -7.86 13.76 8.61
CA LEU A 197 -8.40 13.95 9.94
C LEU A 197 -7.33 14.45 10.92
N LEU A 198 -6.14 13.85 10.92
CA LEU A 198 -5.06 14.23 11.82
C LEU A 198 -4.54 15.63 11.50
N THR A 199 -4.36 15.97 10.21
CA THR A 199 -4.03 17.34 9.81
C THR A 199 -5.09 18.36 10.26
N ALA A 200 -6.38 18.01 10.20
CA ALA A 200 -7.44 18.88 10.70
C ALA A 200 -7.40 19.03 12.23
N VAL A 201 -7.09 17.96 12.96
CA VAL A 201 -6.88 17.98 14.42
C VAL A 201 -5.70 18.87 14.77
N ASP A 202 -4.58 18.74 14.06
CA ASP A 202 -3.39 19.57 14.27
C ASP A 202 -3.66 21.05 13.94
N ALA A 203 -4.38 21.33 12.85
CA ALA A 203 -4.77 22.68 12.47
C ALA A 203 -5.70 23.33 13.53
N LEU A 204 -6.65 22.57 14.08
CA LEU A 204 -7.51 23.03 15.16
C LEU A 204 -6.73 23.25 16.46
N GLY A 205 -5.83 22.33 16.82
CA GLY A 205 -4.93 22.50 17.94
C GLY A 205 -4.04 23.73 17.78
N ALA A 206 -3.63 24.03 16.55
CA ALA A 206 -2.83 25.20 16.23
C ALA A 206 -3.55 26.53 16.47
N THR A 207 -4.89 26.56 16.33
CA THR A 207 -5.70 27.75 16.57
C THR A 207 -6.17 27.88 18.02
N VAL A 208 -6.51 26.77 18.67
CA VAL A 208 -7.09 26.76 20.02
C VAL A 208 -6.04 26.72 21.13
N LEU A 209 -4.91 26.02 20.90
CA LEU A 209 -3.87 25.78 21.90
C LEU A 209 -2.58 26.51 21.52
N MET A 210 -2.65 27.83 21.28
CA MET A 210 -1.48 28.67 20.91
C MET A 210 -0.34 28.59 21.93
N ASP A 211 -0.67 28.59 23.21
CA ASP A 211 0.32 28.72 24.29
C ASP A 211 0.79 27.38 24.87
N VAL A 212 0.30 26.24 24.36
CA VAL A 212 0.58 24.91 24.92
C VAL A 212 1.07 23.94 23.83
N PRO A 213 2.31 24.11 23.32
CA PRO A 213 2.85 23.29 22.24
C PRO A 213 2.90 21.79 22.58
N ALA A 214 3.14 21.44 23.85
CA ALA A 214 3.12 20.05 24.31
C ALA A 214 1.73 19.38 24.15
N ALA A 215 0.64 20.13 24.31
CA ALA A 215 -0.71 19.59 24.17
C ALA A 215 -1.06 19.25 22.70
N ARG A 216 -0.42 19.94 21.74
CA ARG A 216 -0.61 19.68 20.30
C ARG A 216 -0.06 18.32 19.89
N VAL A 217 1.11 17.95 20.43
CA VAL A 217 1.74 16.63 20.18
C VAL A 217 0.89 15.47 20.70
N VAL A 218 0.14 15.69 21.78
CA VAL A 218 -0.69 14.65 22.41
C VAL A 218 -2.03 14.48 21.70
N LEU A 219 -2.53 15.51 21.02
CA LEU A 219 -3.89 15.54 20.44
C LEU A 219 -4.15 14.46 19.36
N PRO A 220 -3.18 14.11 18.49
CA PRO A 220 -3.33 13.01 17.51
C PRO A 220 -3.34 11.60 18.14
N LEU A 221 -2.66 11.42 19.28
CA LEU A 221 -2.44 10.11 19.90
C LEU A 221 -3.73 9.34 20.22
N PRO A 222 -4.78 9.92 20.85
CA PRO A 222 -6.01 9.19 21.13
C PRO A 222 -6.73 8.74 19.84
N VAL A 223 -6.66 9.53 18.76
CA VAL A 223 -7.25 9.16 17.46
C VAL A 223 -6.52 7.96 16.87
N ILE A 224 -5.18 8.00 16.86
CA ILE A 224 -4.35 6.89 16.38
C ILE A 224 -4.59 5.64 17.22
N ALA A 225 -4.60 5.76 18.55
CA ALA A 225 -4.85 4.66 19.47
C ALA A 225 -6.24 4.04 19.27
N ALA A 226 -7.28 4.86 19.09
CA ALA A 226 -8.63 4.40 18.81
C ALA A 226 -8.72 3.60 17.50
N VAL A 227 -8.06 4.07 16.44
CA VAL A 227 -7.99 3.35 15.15
C VAL A 227 -7.27 2.01 15.31
N LEU A 228 -6.11 1.99 15.98
CA LEU A 228 -5.35 0.77 16.23
C LEU A 228 -6.16 -0.23 17.07
N LEU A 229 -6.87 0.24 18.10
CA LEU A 229 -7.74 -0.58 18.94
C LEU A 229 -8.91 -1.14 18.12
N ALA A 230 -9.56 -0.34 17.29
CA ALA A 230 -10.64 -0.78 16.41
C ALA A 230 -10.18 -1.87 15.44
N LEU A 231 -8.99 -1.72 14.85
CA LEU A 231 -8.37 -2.74 14.00
C LEU A 231 -8.05 -4.02 14.76
N ALA A 232 -7.49 -3.93 15.97
CA ALA A 232 -7.20 -5.08 16.81
C ALA A 232 -8.48 -5.84 17.21
N LEU A 233 -9.55 -5.12 17.58
CA LEU A 233 -10.85 -5.71 17.91
C LEU A 233 -11.50 -6.37 16.68
N ALA A 234 -11.42 -5.75 15.51
CA ALA A 234 -11.90 -6.32 14.26
C ALA A 234 -11.13 -7.59 13.89
N ALA A 235 -9.80 -7.59 14.03
CA ALA A 235 -8.95 -8.74 13.83
C ALA A 235 -9.34 -9.89 14.77
N ARG A 236 -9.50 -9.60 16.06
CA ARG A 236 -9.92 -10.59 17.07
C ARG A 236 -11.27 -11.21 16.73
N ARG A 237 -12.28 -10.40 16.40
CA ARG A 237 -13.60 -10.90 16.00
C ARG A 237 -13.54 -11.81 14.77
N ALA A 238 -12.77 -11.42 13.75
CA ALA A 238 -12.60 -12.26 12.56
C ALA A 238 -12.01 -13.63 12.90
N THR A 239 -10.96 -13.68 13.73
CA THR A 239 -10.34 -14.97 14.15
C THR A 239 -11.27 -15.84 14.99
N LEU A 240 -12.14 -15.25 15.81
CA LEU A 240 -13.12 -16.00 16.59
C LEU A 240 -14.20 -16.61 15.69
N LEU A 241 -14.68 -15.84 14.71
CA LEU A 241 -15.66 -16.32 13.73
C LEU A 241 -15.11 -17.50 12.91
N GLU A 242 -13.86 -17.42 12.46
CA GLU A 242 -13.18 -18.52 11.75
C GLU A 242 -13.06 -19.79 12.60
N ARG A 243 -12.89 -19.66 13.93
CA ARG A 243 -12.84 -20.81 14.85
C ARG A 243 -14.21 -21.41 15.14
N SER A 244 -15.27 -20.58 15.11
CA SER A 244 -16.65 -21.02 15.37
C SER A 244 -17.33 -21.70 14.18
N LEU A 245 -16.80 -21.55 12.96
CA LEU A 245 -17.31 -22.25 11.80
C LEU A 245 -16.95 -23.74 11.91
N PRO A 246 -17.92 -24.67 11.87
CA PRO A 246 -17.60 -26.09 11.84
C PRO A 246 -16.69 -26.38 10.65
N ARG A 247 -15.58 -27.08 10.89
CA ARG A 247 -14.72 -27.63 9.82
C ARG A 247 -15.48 -28.76 9.13
N GLY A 248 -16.50 -28.39 8.35
CA GLY A 248 -17.43 -29.30 7.70
C GLY A 248 -17.04 -29.58 6.25
N VAL A 249 -16.39 -30.73 6.06
CA VAL A 249 -16.51 -31.70 4.95
C VAL A 249 -16.60 -31.13 3.53
N TRP A 250 -15.44 -30.99 2.89
CA TRP A 250 -15.29 -31.24 1.46
C TRP A 250 -14.10 -32.21 1.31
N ALA A 251 -14.42 -33.49 1.38
CA ALA A 251 -13.63 -34.57 0.80
C ALA A 251 -14.15 -34.81 -0.63
#